data_AF-A0A920ES33-F1
#
_entry.id   AF-A0A920ES33-F1
#
_cell.length_a   1.000
_cell.length_b   1.000
_cell.length_c   1.000
_cell.angle_alpha   90.00
_cell.angle_beta   90.00
_cell.angle_gamma   90.00
#
_symmetry.space_group_name_H-M   'P 1'
#
loop_
_entity.id
_entity.type
_entity.pdbx_description
1 polymer ?
#
loop_
_entity_poly.entity_id
_entity_poly.type
_entity_poly.pdbx_seq_one_letter_code
_entity_poly.pdbx_strand_id
1 'polypeptide(L)'
;MTATIHLVKLSVGTSSIGDLQKWQSTRAAQGTDGLPRHVTRMWPKREQELLAGGSIYWVIKGVIQCRQKIIRFDEVVRKDGIRRCAIVLEPKYTRTSPVVKNLPRMAIP
;
A
#
# COMPACT_ATOMS: atom_id res chain seq x y z
N MET A 1 -15.66 13.45 14.92
CA MET A 1 -14.49 12.57 14.70
C MET A 1 -14.72 11.84 13.38
N THR A 2 -13.79 11.93 12.43
CA THR A 2 -13.91 11.24 11.14
C THR A 2 -13.72 9.74 11.34
N ALA A 3 -14.57 8.91 10.73
CA ALA A 3 -14.44 7.45 10.82
C ALA A 3 -13.12 6.99 10.19
N THR A 4 -12.45 6.01 10.80
CA THR A 4 -11.21 5.44 10.27
C THR A 4 -11.53 4.23 9.39
N ILE A 5 -10.97 4.19 8.18
CA ILE A 5 -11.06 3.03 7.29
C ILE A 5 -9.68 2.50 6.88
N HIS A 6 -9.65 1.29 6.34
CA HIS A 6 -8.43 0.61 5.93
C HIS A 6 -8.52 0.11 4.49
N LEU A 7 -7.37 0.01 3.84
CA LEU A 7 -7.23 -0.64 2.54
C LEU A 7 -6.79 -2.09 2.73
N VAL A 8 -7.21 -2.96 1.80
CA VAL A 8 -6.64 -4.31 1.67
C VAL A 8 -6.04 -4.42 0.27
N LYS A 9 -4.78 -4.86 0.18
CA LYS A 9 -4.04 -4.92 -1.07
C LYS A 9 -3.33 -6.25 -1.22
N LEU A 10 -3.52 -6.88 -2.38
CA LEU A 10 -2.75 -8.06 -2.78
C LEU A 10 -1.32 -7.68 -3.16
N SER A 11 -0.34 -8.34 -2.54
CA SER A 11 1.08 -8.24 -2.90
C SER A 11 1.45 -9.39 -3.84
N VAL A 12 1.48 -9.09 -5.15
CA VAL A 12 1.85 -10.06 -6.19
C VAL A 12 3.37 -10.21 -6.24
N GLY A 13 3.87 -11.43 -6.49
CA GLY A 13 5.32 -11.72 -6.54
C GLY A 13 6.02 -11.76 -5.17
N THR A 14 5.29 -11.51 -4.09
CA THR A 14 5.77 -11.57 -2.71
C THR A 14 5.40 -12.90 -2.08
N SER A 15 6.34 -13.58 -1.42
CA SER A 15 6.08 -14.84 -0.69
C SER A 15 6.06 -14.67 0.82
N SER A 16 6.64 -13.58 1.35
CA SER A 16 6.76 -13.29 2.78
C SER A 16 6.75 -11.79 3.06
N ILE A 17 6.59 -11.40 4.33
CA ILE A 17 6.76 -10.00 4.76
C ILE A 17 8.18 -9.49 4.42
N GLY A 18 9.19 -10.35 4.51
CA GLY A 18 10.58 -10.00 4.16
C GLY A 18 10.75 -9.66 2.68
N ASP A 19 10.07 -10.38 1.79
CA ASP A 19 10.09 -10.05 0.35
C ASP A 19 9.41 -8.70 0.08
N LEU A 20 8.30 -8.42 0.77
CA LEU A 20 7.61 -7.13 0.68
C LEU A 20 8.52 -5.99 1.15
N GLN A 21 9.21 -6.19 2.27
CA GLN A 21 10.21 -5.26 2.80
C GLN A 21 11.31 -5.01 1.78
N LYS A 22 11.91 -6.08 1.24
CA LYS A 22 12.97 -5.97 0.24
C LYS A 22 12.51 -5.18 -0.99
N TRP A 23 11.29 -5.43 -1.47
CA TRP A 23 10.71 -4.67 -2.57
C TRP A 23 10.51 -3.19 -2.22
N GLN A 24 9.91 -2.90 -1.06
CA GLN A 24 9.64 -1.54 -0.60
C GLN A 24 10.91 -0.74 -0.26
N SER A 25 12.04 -1.42 -0.04
CA SER A 25 13.37 -0.79 0.10
C SER A 25 14.01 -0.41 -1.24
N THR A 26 13.42 -0.78 -2.38
CA THR A 26 13.94 -0.38 -3.69
C THR A 26 13.59 1.07 -4.01
N ARG A 27 14.45 1.75 -4.78
CA ARG A 27 14.18 3.11 -5.28
C ARG A 27 12.89 3.23 -6.08
N ALA A 28 12.49 2.16 -6.76
CA ALA A 28 11.24 2.12 -7.53
C ALA A 28 9.99 2.19 -6.64
N ALA A 29 10.08 1.64 -5.43
CA ALA A 29 9.00 1.58 -4.45
C ALA A 29 9.07 2.69 -3.38
N GLN A 30 10.06 3.60 -3.47
CA GLN A 30 10.24 4.70 -2.52
C GLN A 30 9.95 6.06 -3.15
N GLY A 31 9.58 7.02 -2.30
CA GLY A 31 9.65 8.45 -2.60
C GLY A 31 11.08 8.98 -2.54
N THR A 32 11.27 10.26 -2.86
CA THR A 32 12.55 10.96 -2.70
C THR A 32 12.98 11.06 -1.24
N ASP A 33 12.01 11.03 -0.32
CA ASP A 33 12.17 10.97 1.13
C ASP A 33 12.54 9.58 1.66
N GLY A 34 12.66 8.57 0.79
CA GLY A 34 12.97 7.19 1.17
C GLY A 34 11.80 6.43 1.77
N LEU A 35 10.60 7.02 1.84
CA LEU A 35 9.44 6.34 2.40
C LEU A 35 8.82 5.38 1.38
N PRO A 36 8.37 4.19 1.79
CA PRO A 36 7.66 3.29 0.90
C PRO A 36 6.39 3.93 0.35
N ARG A 37 6.16 3.75 -0.95
CA ARG A 37 4.94 4.21 -1.62
C ARG A 37 4.39 3.15 -2.55
N HIS A 38 3.06 3.07 -2.60
CA HIS A 38 2.35 2.24 -3.57
C HIS A 38 1.62 3.14 -4.57
N VAL A 39 2.03 3.12 -5.84
CA VAL A 39 1.43 3.96 -6.87
C VAL A 39 0.18 3.28 -7.47
N THR A 40 -0.94 4.00 -7.50
CA THR A 40 -2.21 3.57 -8.08
C THR A 40 -2.66 4.55 -9.17
N ARG A 41 -3.44 4.04 -10.12
CA ARG A 41 -4.10 4.90 -11.13
C ARG A 41 -5.26 5.70 -10.56
N MET A 42 -5.98 5.11 -9.61
CA MET A 42 -7.17 5.72 -9.01
C MET A 42 -6.81 6.40 -7.69
N TRP A 43 -7.35 7.60 -7.48
CA TRP A 43 -7.29 8.31 -6.20
C TRP A 43 -8.37 7.76 -5.24
N PRO A 44 -8.07 7.52 -3.95
CA PRO A 44 -9.08 7.08 -3.00
C PRO A 44 -10.16 8.14 -2.75
N LYS A 45 -11.44 7.79 -2.99
CA LYS A 45 -12.57 8.71 -2.76
C LYS A 45 -12.77 9.11 -1.29
N ARG A 46 -12.30 8.26 -0.36
CA ARG A 46 -12.44 8.40 1.10
C ARG A 46 -11.09 8.66 1.75
N GLU A 47 -10.29 9.54 1.16
CA GLU A 47 -8.93 9.87 1.62
C GLU A 47 -8.89 10.36 3.07
N GLN A 48 -9.80 11.24 3.46
CA GLN A 48 -9.81 11.80 4.83
C GLN A 48 -9.98 10.71 5.90
N GLU A 49 -10.82 9.72 5.64
CA GLU A 49 -11.03 8.57 6.53
C GLU A 49 -9.83 7.61 6.56
N LEU A 50 -9.09 7.52 5.45
CA LEU A 50 -7.84 6.77 5.37
C LEU A 50 -6.71 7.48 6.12
N LEU A 51 -6.66 8.80 6.11
CA LEU A 51 -5.66 9.59 6.84
C LEU A 51 -6.00 9.76 8.32
N ALA A 52 -7.25 9.52 8.73
CA ALA A 52 -7.70 9.50 10.13
C ALA A 52 -7.19 8.28 10.94
N GLY A 53 -5.99 7.77 10.64
CA GLY A 53 -5.39 6.60 11.30
C GLY A 53 -5.49 5.29 10.51
N GLY A 54 -5.85 5.36 9.22
CA GLY A 54 -5.98 4.20 8.36
C GLY A 54 -4.67 3.47 8.07
N SER A 55 -4.80 2.28 7.50
CA SER A 55 -3.67 1.40 7.19
C SER A 55 -3.95 0.62 5.93
N ILE A 56 -2.89 0.22 5.23
CA ILE A 56 -2.95 -0.79 4.18
C ILE A 56 -2.62 -2.15 4.78
N TYR A 57 -3.51 -3.12 4.58
CA TYR A 57 -3.31 -4.52 4.95
C TYR A 57 -2.85 -5.31 3.73
N TRP A 58 -1.71 -5.98 3.87
CA TRP A 58 -1.07 -6.70 2.77
C TRP A 58 -1.46 -8.17 2.78
N VAL A 59 -2.10 -8.59 1.69
CA VAL A 59 -2.40 -9.99 1.40
C VAL A 59 -1.22 -10.61 0.67
N ILE A 60 -0.59 -11.58 1.31
CA ILE A 60 0.56 -12.34 0.80
C ILE A 60 0.16 -13.82 0.79
N LYS A 61 0.24 -14.45 -0.39
CA LYS A 61 -0.22 -15.83 -0.61
C LYS A 61 -1.66 -16.07 -0.11
N GLY A 62 -2.56 -15.13 -0.38
CA GLY A 62 -3.98 -15.24 -0.01
C GLY A 62 -4.28 -15.00 1.47
N VAL A 63 -3.31 -14.52 2.27
CA VAL A 63 -3.48 -14.26 3.70
C VAL A 63 -3.02 -12.85 4.05
N ILE A 64 -3.80 -12.11 4.83
CA ILE A 64 -3.36 -10.85 5.44
C ILE A 64 -2.28 -11.17 6.48
N GLN A 65 -1.05 -10.71 6.25
CA GLN A 65 0.08 -11.02 7.13
C GLN A 65 0.62 -9.80 7.89
N CYS A 66 0.48 -8.61 7.32
CA CYS A 66 0.91 -7.38 7.96
C CYS A 66 0.10 -6.18 7.49
N ARG A 67 0.25 -5.07 8.22
CA ARG A 67 -0.25 -3.76 7.83
C ARG A 67 0.83 -2.68 7.97
N GLN A 68 0.65 -1.60 7.22
CA GLN A 68 1.42 -0.37 7.36
C GLN A 68 0.46 0.82 7.46
N LYS A 69 0.80 1.81 8.29
CA LYS A 69 0.02 3.05 8.41
C LYS A 69 0.13 3.85 7.11
N ILE A 70 -1.00 4.39 6.66
CA ILE A 70 -1.01 5.35 5.55
C ILE A 70 -0.72 6.72 6.16
N ILE A 71 0.30 7.41 5.64
CA ILE A 71 0.74 8.69 6.19
C ILE A 71 0.27 9.87 5.35
N ARG A 72 0.22 9.73 4.02
CA ARG A 72 -0.28 10.74 3.07
C ARG A 72 -0.50 10.13 1.69
N PHE A 73 -1.10 10.93 0.82
CA PHE A 73 -1.17 10.65 -0.61
C PHE A 73 -0.45 11.74 -1.38
N ASP A 74 0.45 11.33 -2.27
CA ASP A 74 1.22 12.25 -3.11
C ASP A 74 0.78 12.11 -4.57
N GLU A 75 0.81 13.22 -5.32
CA GLU A 75 0.65 13.17 -6.76
C GLU A 75 1.92 12.66 -7.44
N VAL A 76 1.75 11.76 -8.41
CA VAL A 76 2.83 11.26 -9.26
C VAL A 76 2.43 11.44 -10.72
N VAL A 77 3.16 12.27 -11.43
CA VAL A 77 3.08 12.38 -12.90
C VAL A 77 4.26 11.62 -13.49
N ARG A 78 4.00 10.64 -14.36
CA ARG A 78 5.05 9.92 -15.09
C ARG A 78 5.20 10.53 -16.49
N LYS A 79 6.16 10.00 -17.27
CA LYS A 79 6.47 10.46 -18.64
C LYS A 79 5.26 10.46 -19.58
N ASP A 80 4.22 9.69 -19.27
CA ASP A 80 2.97 9.62 -20.04
C ASP A 80 1.97 10.75 -19.71
N GLY A 81 2.31 11.67 -18.80
CA GLY A 81 1.45 12.78 -18.38
C GLY A 81 0.25 12.36 -17.52
N ILE A 82 0.08 11.07 -17.23
CA ILE A 82 -1.07 10.58 -16.45
C ILE A 82 -0.79 10.79 -14.96
N ARG A 83 -1.63 11.62 -14.33
CA ARG A 83 -1.69 11.81 -12.88
C ARG A 83 -2.05 10.50 -12.18
N ARG A 84 -1.25 10.13 -11.19
CA ARG A 84 -1.42 8.93 -10.37
C ARG A 84 -1.31 9.30 -8.90
N CYS A 85 -1.89 8.45 -8.06
CA CYS A 85 -1.82 8.60 -6.61
C CYS A 85 -0.69 7.70 -6.08
N ALA A 86 0.24 8.25 -5.30
CA ALA A 86 1.14 7.48 -4.46
C ALA A 86 0.56 7.39 -3.05
N ILE A 87 0.24 6.18 -2.61
CA ILE A 87 -0.11 5.90 -1.22
C ILE A 87 1.21 5.79 -0.45
N VAL A 88 1.55 6.80 0.35
CA VAL A 88 2.79 6.81 1.11
C VAL A 88 2.55 6.15 2.46
N LEU A 89 3.49 5.27 2.85
CA LEU A 89 3.36 4.39 4.01
C LEU A 89 4.45 4.67 5.03
N GLU A 90 4.11 4.42 6.29
CA GLU A 90 5.13 4.32 7.33
C GLU A 90 6.05 3.11 7.05
N PRO A 91 7.39 3.24 7.23
CA PRO A 91 8.32 2.13 7.02
C PRO A 91 8.12 0.94 7.96
N LYS A 92 7.39 1.14 9.06
CA LYS A 92 7.13 0.12 10.08
C LYS A 92 6.03 -0.85 9.62
N TYR A 93 6.34 -2.14 9.66
CA TYR A 93 5.39 -3.22 9.41
C TYR A 93 4.85 -3.73 10.74
N THR A 94 3.52 -3.73 10.89
CA THR A 94 2.85 -4.36 12.03
C THR A 94 2.31 -5.71 11.58
N ARG A 95 2.78 -6.81 12.19
CA ARG A 95 2.23 -8.14 11.93
C ARG A 95 0.78 -8.21 12.38
N THR A 96 -0.04 -8.93 11.63
CA THR A 96 -1.45 -9.14 11.95
C THR A 96 -1.69 -10.61 12.24
N SER A 97 -2.78 -10.90 12.97
CA SER A 97 -3.31 -12.26 13.00
C SER A 97 -3.66 -12.69 11.57
N PRO A 98 -3.27 -13.91 11.14
CA PRO A 98 -3.56 -14.38 9.79
C PRO A 98 -5.06 -14.40 9.50
N VAL A 99 -5.46 -13.73 8.42
CA VAL A 99 -6.85 -13.78 7.91
C VAL A 99 -6.80 -14.14 6.44
N VAL A 100 -7.44 -15.24 6.05
CA VAL A 100 -7.53 -15.67 4.65
C VAL A 100 -8.38 -14.66 3.88
N LYS A 101 -7.89 -14.24 2.71
CA LYS A 101 -8.57 -13.32 1.83
C LYS A 101 -8.46 -13.76 0.38
N ASN A 102 -9.60 -14.10 -0.21
CA ASN A 102 -9.72 -14.39 -1.63
C ASN A 102 -9.86 -13.07 -2.39
N LEU A 103 -8.73 -12.44 -2.72
CA LEU A 103 -8.70 -11.32 -3.66
C LEU A 103 -8.38 -11.84 -5.05
N PRO A 104 -9.12 -11.43 -6.10
CA PRO A 104 -8.75 -11.77 -7.47
C PRO A 104 -7.34 -11.25 -7.74
N ARG A 105 -6.50 -12.09 -8.38
CA ARG A 105 -5.18 -11.67 -8.87
C ARG A 105 -5.39 -10.64 -9.95
N MET A 106 -5.36 -9.37 -9.57
CA MET A 106 -5.30 -8.28 -10.52
C MET A 106 -3.84 -8.18 -10.96
N ALA A 107 -3.54 -8.69 -12.16
CA ALA A 107 -2.28 -8.44 -12.82
C ALA A 107 -2.08 -6.91 -12.83
N ILE A 108 -1.01 -6.45 -12.20
CA ILE A 108 -0.56 -5.08 -12.39
C ILE A 108 0.02 -5.07 -13.80
N PRO A 109 -0.57 -4.34 -14.77
CA PRO A 109 0.10 -4.11 -16.05
C PRO A 109 1.39 -3.31 -15.85
#